data_AF-A0A7Y0AMJ7-F1
#
_entry.id   AF-A0A7Y0AMJ7-F1
#
_cell.length_a   1.000
_cell.length_b   1.000
_cell.length_c   1.000
_cell.angle_alpha   90.00
_cell.angle_beta   90.00
_cell.angle_gamma   90.00
#
_symmetry.space_group_name_H-M   'P 1'
#
loop_
_entity.id
_entity.type
_entity.pdbx_description
1 polymer ?
#
loop_
_entity_poly.entity_id
_entity_poly.type
_entity_poly.pdbx_seq_one_letter_code
_entity_poly.pdbx_strand_id
1 'polypeptide(L)'
;MGVINGNNNQVTVIVNDMVPPENIATIDKGTVIGNTYDKIRIDDKMDEVDQKLLDIQNLVESDFKGTVSPSTPAPTEDGSYKPEISSEDDKPTDPNSTVDWGTIYPNLGNLRAKSGYLTMFYKKGTAWSRSESKIPTETELFELAQGGTLPSQNLFNIVDPTIQNDTAIYDTTWVITTGLTGFKMSGWIPVSPNTQYTWLKYGLGGKNMQFTDASKVKVGGVKVGTTGNPNVRFSFTTPSNCYGIYYTCKSSSEGSIPPNMMLVQGTGLQSDGITELNFVPFGDVTYEGNEIIAVTGKVLVADRLSAGAQLDGKDIATIESVNQVLKNKKVAWYGTSIPAGYPNDGNKDVYSYANRAVINLGGTIQNYCVPNGTIRAKKANGSSMSGGRDALAFTNTSAVVNYQASMLNLIGTANEPNLWVFDFGVNDLQEDVSDFTTLPTTNSIDVNTFYGAYNFVLQKLFQSKPTARVLILSHFSNDSNTTTGYYKPVNDVVKVIADKWDIERLYVHEKSQFVNNGLVSVFGAGKQIPDGIHPGSDTTLGAVKILEKIVTEKMKSVYI
;
A
#
# COMPACT_ATOMS: atom_id res chain seq x y z
N MET A 1 22.93 -46.05 -12.01
CA MET A 1 23.20 -46.93 -13.18
C MET A 1 21.87 -47.38 -13.74
N GLY A 2 21.50 -46.91 -14.94
CA GLY A 2 20.23 -47.25 -15.60
C GLY A 2 20.45 -48.19 -16.77
N VAL A 3 19.57 -49.20 -16.91
CA VAL A 3 19.59 -50.17 -18.01
C VAL A 3 18.89 -49.57 -19.24
N ILE A 4 19.54 -49.66 -20.40
CA ILE A 4 18.97 -49.27 -21.70
C ILE A 4 18.37 -50.52 -22.34
N ASN A 5 17.04 -50.56 -22.50
CA ASN A 5 16.35 -51.53 -23.35
C ASN A 5 15.87 -50.82 -24.61
N GLY A 6 16.48 -51.14 -25.76
CA GLY A 6 16.20 -50.49 -27.04
C GLY A 6 15.32 -51.33 -27.95
N ASN A 7 14.25 -50.72 -28.47
CA ASN A 7 13.78 -50.96 -29.82
C ASN A 7 13.31 -49.62 -30.43
N ASN A 8 14.12 -49.11 -31.36
CA ASN A 8 13.91 -48.09 -32.39
C ASN A 8 13.00 -46.87 -32.10
N ASN A 9 13.66 -45.71 -32.10
CA ASN A 9 13.17 -44.33 -32.32
C ASN A 9 12.55 -43.52 -31.18
N GLN A 10 12.62 -43.98 -29.92
CA GLN A 10 12.25 -43.11 -28.80
C GLN A 10 13.11 -43.38 -27.56
N VAL A 11 13.85 -42.35 -27.13
CA VAL A 11 14.51 -42.34 -25.82
C VAL A 11 13.58 -41.61 -24.86
N THR A 12 12.89 -42.36 -24.00
CA THR A 12 12.11 -41.77 -22.91
C THR A 12 13.02 -41.61 -21.70
N VAL A 13 13.43 -40.37 -21.41
CA VAL A 13 14.14 -40.03 -20.17
C VAL A 13 13.10 -39.58 -19.14
N ILE A 14 12.87 -40.38 -18.11
CA ILE A 14 12.03 -40.00 -16.97
C ILE A 14 12.96 -39.44 -15.89
N VAL A 15 12.95 -38.12 -15.70
CA VAL A 15 13.67 -37.45 -14.61
C VAL A 15 12.66 -37.20 -13.48
N ASN A 16 12.77 -37.97 -12.41
CA ASN A 16 12.06 -37.68 -11.16
C ASN A 16 13.00 -36.86 -10.27
N ASP A 17 13.03 -35.56 -10.51
CA ASP A 17 13.68 -34.59 -9.62
C ASP A 17 12.60 -33.66 -9.06
N MET A 18 12.50 -33.57 -7.74
CA MET A 18 11.54 -32.67 -7.06
C MET A 18 12.13 -31.27 -6.84
N VAL A 19 13.37 -31.03 -7.26
CA VAL A 19 14.00 -29.72 -7.25
C VAL A 19 14.10 -29.21 -8.70
N PRO A 20 13.55 -28.03 -9.03
CA PRO A 20 13.69 -27.48 -10.39
C PRO A 20 15.18 -27.27 -10.71
N PRO A 21 15.68 -27.76 -11.86
CA PRO A 21 17.08 -27.57 -12.22
C PRO A 21 17.39 -26.08 -12.47
N GLU A 22 18.61 -25.65 -12.14
CA GLU A 22 19.08 -24.27 -12.37
C GLU A 22 19.10 -23.86 -13.87
N ASN A 23 19.04 -24.85 -14.77
CA ASN A 23 19.07 -24.66 -16.21
C ASN A 23 17.87 -25.33 -16.87
N ILE A 24 17.19 -24.61 -17.76
CA ILE A 24 16.12 -25.16 -18.60
C ILE A 24 16.74 -25.49 -19.96
N ALA A 25 16.77 -26.78 -20.31
CA ALA A 25 17.11 -27.22 -21.65
C ALA A 25 15.81 -27.44 -22.44
N THR A 26 15.61 -26.70 -23.53
CA THR A 26 14.50 -26.95 -24.45
C THR A 26 15.00 -27.75 -25.65
N ILE A 27 14.29 -28.82 -25.99
CA ILE A 27 14.47 -29.54 -27.25
C ILE A 27 13.36 -29.06 -28.17
N ASP A 28 13.69 -28.18 -29.10
CA ASP A 28 12.72 -27.69 -30.07
C ASP A 28 12.33 -28.81 -31.03
N LYS A 29 11.03 -28.93 -31.32
CA LYS A 29 10.49 -29.95 -32.21
C LYS A 29 10.97 -29.70 -33.64
N GLY A 30 12.08 -30.34 -34.02
CA GLY A 30 12.60 -30.34 -35.38
C GLY A 30 14.07 -29.93 -35.54
N THR A 31 14.79 -29.60 -34.46
CA THR A 31 16.22 -29.26 -34.51
C THR A 31 17.08 -30.24 -33.72
N VAL A 32 18.30 -30.50 -34.21
CA VAL A 32 19.26 -31.46 -33.59
C VAL A 32 20.10 -30.80 -32.48
N ILE A 33 19.91 -29.50 -32.22
CA ILE A 33 20.66 -28.73 -31.24
C ILE A 33 19.65 -28.05 -30.30
N GLY A 34 19.59 -28.51 -29.05
CA GLY A 34 18.83 -27.83 -27.99
C GLY A 34 19.56 -26.58 -27.53
N ASN A 35 18.82 -25.51 -27.26
CA ASN A 35 19.37 -24.29 -26.67
C ASN A 35 19.31 -24.41 -25.14
N THR A 36 20.41 -24.12 -24.46
CA THR A 36 20.45 -23.98 -23.00
C THR A 36 20.43 -22.49 -22.65
N TYR A 37 19.41 -22.06 -21.93
CA TYR A 37 19.36 -20.73 -21.32
C TYR A 37 19.66 -20.87 -19.84
N ASP A 38 20.68 -20.16 -19.36
CA ASP A 38 20.85 -19.95 -17.93
C ASP A 38 19.82 -18.91 -17.44
N LYS A 39 19.46 -18.98 -16.17
CA LYS A 39 18.46 -18.11 -15.55
C LYS A 39 18.83 -16.62 -15.66
N ILE A 40 20.12 -16.32 -15.68
CA ILE A 40 20.68 -14.97 -15.79
C ILE A 40 20.33 -14.34 -17.14
N ARG A 41 20.43 -15.08 -18.25
CA ARG A 41 20.06 -14.58 -19.59
C ARG A 41 18.56 -14.36 -19.79
N ILE A 42 17.70 -14.96 -18.97
CA ILE A 42 16.25 -14.72 -19.01
C ILE A 42 15.94 -13.42 -18.28
N ASP A 43 16.52 -13.21 -17.09
CA ASP A 43 16.35 -11.98 -16.32
C ASP A 43 16.87 -10.76 -17.10
N ASP A 44 18.03 -10.85 -17.76
CA ASP A 44 18.58 -9.79 -18.61
C ASP A 44 17.65 -9.42 -19.78
N LYS A 45 16.94 -10.40 -20.35
CA LYS A 45 15.98 -10.17 -21.44
C LYS A 45 14.66 -9.57 -20.94
N MET A 46 14.27 -9.85 -19.70
CA MET A 46 13.08 -9.23 -19.10
C MET A 46 13.35 -7.76 -18.77
N ASP A 47 14.53 -7.45 -18.22
CA ASP A 47 14.94 -6.05 -18.00
C ASP A 47 15.01 -5.25 -19.32
N GLU A 48 15.44 -5.87 -20.44
CA GLU A 48 15.41 -5.24 -21.76
C GLU A 48 13.98 -4.98 -22.28
N VAL A 49 13.03 -5.87 -21.96
CA VAL A 49 11.62 -5.72 -22.34
C VAL A 49 10.95 -4.62 -21.52
N ASP A 50 11.21 -4.58 -20.21
CA ASP A 50 10.64 -3.59 -19.30
C ASP A 50 11.15 -2.17 -19.63
N GLN A 51 12.44 -2.03 -19.94
CA GLN A 51 13.01 -0.76 -20.40
C GLN A 51 12.38 -0.31 -21.73
N LYS A 52 12.17 -1.22 -22.68
CA LYS A 52 11.46 -0.90 -23.94
C LYS A 52 10.00 -0.51 -23.69
N LEU A 53 9.34 -1.08 -22.70
CA LEU A 53 7.97 -0.71 -22.33
C LEU A 53 7.92 0.72 -21.76
N LEU A 54 8.88 1.07 -20.90
CA LEU A 54 9.01 2.40 -20.30
C LEU A 54 9.32 3.46 -21.37
N ASP A 55 10.23 3.14 -22.30
CA ASP A 55 10.58 4.02 -23.41
C ASP A 55 9.37 4.25 -24.34
N ILE A 56 8.54 3.23 -24.57
CA ILE A 56 7.29 3.36 -25.33
C ILE A 56 6.28 4.26 -24.60
N GLN A 57 6.11 4.11 -23.29
CA GLN A 57 5.21 4.96 -22.50
C GLN A 57 5.65 6.44 -22.52
N ASN A 58 6.94 6.70 -22.31
CA ASN A 58 7.51 8.05 -22.37
C ASN A 58 7.42 8.67 -23.77
N LEU A 59 7.54 7.86 -24.83
CA LEU A 59 7.34 8.30 -26.21
C LEU A 59 5.87 8.66 -26.47
N VAL A 60 4.91 7.92 -25.91
CA VAL A 60 3.47 8.18 -26.08
C VAL A 60 3.04 9.47 -25.37
N GLU A 61 3.58 9.78 -24.19
CA GLU A 61 3.23 10.97 -23.42
C GLU A 61 3.87 12.26 -23.93
N SER A 62 5.12 12.20 -24.44
CA SER A 62 5.81 13.37 -25.00
C SER A 62 5.32 13.77 -26.39
N ASP A 63 4.60 12.89 -27.09
CA ASP A 63 4.17 13.11 -28.49
C ASP A 63 2.69 13.51 -28.61
N PHE A 64 2.01 13.89 -27.53
CA PHE A 64 0.62 14.35 -27.57
C PHE A 64 0.47 15.73 -28.24
N LYS A 65 -0.35 15.82 -29.29
CA LYS A 65 -0.54 17.02 -30.13
C LYS A 65 -1.93 17.65 -30.02
N GLY A 66 -2.90 16.98 -29.38
CA GLY A 66 -4.22 17.55 -29.10
C GLY A 66 -5.39 16.61 -29.44
N THR A 67 -6.57 17.20 -29.67
CA THR A 67 -7.80 16.48 -30.01
C THR A 67 -8.16 16.60 -31.49
N VAL A 68 -8.88 15.61 -32.01
CA VAL A 68 -9.35 15.56 -33.42
C VAL A 68 -10.84 15.25 -33.48
N SER A 69 -11.53 15.79 -34.49
CA SER A 69 -12.95 15.63 -34.74
C SER A 69 -13.19 14.94 -36.09
N PRO A 70 -14.31 14.21 -36.29
CA PRO A 70 -14.63 13.58 -37.57
C PRO A 70 -14.79 14.58 -38.74
N SER A 71 -15.10 15.84 -38.44
CA SER A 71 -15.41 16.89 -39.41
C SER A 71 -14.29 17.90 -39.64
N THR A 72 -13.20 17.84 -38.86
CA THR A 72 -12.09 18.79 -38.99
C THR A 72 -11.04 18.30 -39.99
N PRO A 73 -10.25 19.21 -40.61
CA PRO A 73 -9.10 18.80 -41.41
C PRO A 73 -8.14 17.93 -40.60
N ALA A 74 -7.55 16.91 -41.25
CA ALA A 74 -6.56 16.05 -40.62
C ALA A 74 -5.34 16.88 -40.19
N PRO A 75 -4.82 16.70 -38.96
CA PRO A 75 -3.61 17.36 -38.52
C PRO A 75 -2.42 17.08 -39.46
N THR A 76 -1.57 18.07 -39.66
CA THR A 76 -0.38 17.94 -40.51
C THR A 76 0.83 17.41 -39.76
N GLU A 77 0.90 17.63 -38.44
CA GLU A 77 2.03 17.25 -37.59
C GLU A 77 1.95 15.78 -37.17
N ASP A 78 3.09 15.09 -37.15
CA ASP A 78 3.18 13.74 -36.60
C ASP A 78 3.04 13.75 -35.07
N GLY A 79 2.47 12.68 -34.52
CA GLY A 79 2.23 12.54 -33.09
C GLY A 79 0.88 11.94 -32.73
N SER A 80 0.54 12.01 -31.45
CA SER A 80 -0.62 11.38 -30.82
C SER A 80 -1.79 12.35 -30.67
N TYR A 81 -2.98 11.93 -31.09
CA TYR A 81 -4.22 12.70 -31.07
C TYR A 81 -5.34 11.94 -30.38
N LYS A 82 -6.15 12.64 -29.58
CA LYS A 82 -7.31 12.05 -28.91
C LYS A 82 -8.60 12.33 -29.71
N PRO A 83 -9.45 11.33 -29.97
CA PRO A 83 -10.76 11.57 -30.57
C PRO A 83 -11.64 12.41 -29.64
N GLU A 84 -12.31 13.40 -30.21
CA GLU A 84 -13.27 14.25 -29.50
C GLU A 84 -14.58 13.51 -29.23
N ILE A 85 -14.98 12.64 -30.16
CA ILE A 85 -16.26 11.92 -30.16
C ILE A 85 -16.01 10.42 -30.23
N SER A 86 -16.73 9.66 -29.41
CA SER A 86 -16.76 8.20 -29.41
C SER A 86 -18.21 7.72 -29.27
N SER A 87 -18.58 6.63 -29.94
CA SER A 87 -19.98 6.14 -29.97
C SER A 87 -20.05 4.62 -29.96
N GLU A 88 -21.27 4.08 -29.92
CA GLU A 88 -21.57 2.66 -30.14
C GLU A 88 -22.05 2.36 -31.58
N ASP A 89 -21.76 3.25 -32.54
CA ASP A 89 -22.21 3.08 -33.92
C ASP A 89 -21.64 1.79 -34.53
N ASP A 90 -22.45 1.06 -35.29
CA ASP A 90 -22.07 -0.23 -35.90
C ASP A 90 -21.64 -1.33 -34.91
N LYS A 91 -21.92 -1.19 -33.61
CA LYS A 91 -21.56 -2.19 -32.58
C LYS A 91 -22.27 -3.53 -32.85
N PRO A 92 -21.52 -4.63 -33.06
CA PRO A 92 -22.11 -5.95 -33.27
C PRO A 92 -22.90 -6.42 -32.05
N THR A 93 -23.99 -7.16 -32.28
CA THR A 93 -24.77 -7.79 -31.20
C THR A 93 -24.06 -9.02 -30.61
N ASP A 94 -23.18 -9.66 -31.38
CA ASP A 94 -22.31 -10.73 -30.89
C ASP A 94 -21.13 -10.13 -30.10
N PRO A 95 -21.02 -10.41 -28.78
CA PRO A 95 -19.93 -9.91 -27.95
C PRO A 95 -18.55 -10.45 -28.34
N ASN A 96 -18.48 -11.52 -29.16
CA ASN A 96 -17.23 -12.08 -29.67
C ASN A 96 -16.86 -11.59 -31.07
N SER A 97 -17.65 -10.68 -31.66
CA SER A 97 -17.37 -10.14 -32.99
C SER A 97 -16.07 -9.34 -33.02
N THR A 98 -15.25 -9.57 -34.05
CA THR A 98 -14.02 -8.81 -34.32
C THR A 98 -14.26 -7.59 -35.23
N VAL A 99 -15.52 -7.36 -35.64
CA VAL A 99 -15.89 -6.23 -36.49
C VAL A 99 -15.68 -4.92 -35.73
N ASP A 100 -14.97 -3.99 -36.34
CA ASP A 100 -14.68 -2.68 -35.75
C ASP A 100 -15.91 -1.77 -35.76
N TRP A 101 -16.12 -1.05 -34.67
CA TRP A 101 -17.30 -0.22 -34.43
C TRP A 101 -16.91 1.09 -33.75
N GLY A 102 -17.86 2.01 -33.59
CA GLY A 102 -17.69 3.35 -33.04
C GLY A 102 -17.66 4.45 -34.09
N THR A 103 -17.50 5.69 -33.66
CA THR A 103 -17.52 6.89 -34.53
C THR A 103 -16.39 6.82 -35.54
N ILE A 104 -16.70 6.91 -36.84
CA ILE A 104 -15.71 6.94 -37.93
C ILE A 104 -15.07 8.33 -38.01
N TYR A 105 -13.76 8.37 -38.23
CA TYR A 105 -12.97 9.56 -38.54
C TYR A 105 -12.48 9.50 -40.00
N PRO A 106 -13.26 10.01 -40.98
CA PRO A 106 -12.93 9.89 -42.41
C PRO A 106 -11.62 10.62 -42.77
N ASN A 107 -11.36 11.72 -42.08
CA ASN A 107 -10.15 12.51 -42.18
C ASN A 107 -8.89 11.76 -41.70
N LEU A 108 -9.02 10.67 -40.93
CA LEU A 108 -7.90 9.93 -40.33
C LEU A 108 -7.79 8.49 -40.85
N GLY A 109 -8.16 8.27 -42.11
CA GLY A 109 -8.11 6.93 -42.72
C GLY A 109 -9.24 6.01 -42.27
N ASN A 110 -10.40 6.57 -41.90
CA ASN A 110 -11.58 5.85 -41.42
C ASN A 110 -11.36 5.05 -40.13
N LEU A 111 -10.41 5.46 -39.28
CA LEU A 111 -10.28 4.91 -37.93
C LEU A 111 -11.54 5.19 -37.11
N ARG A 112 -11.84 4.32 -36.14
CA ARG A 112 -13.02 4.43 -35.28
C ARG A 112 -12.67 4.63 -33.81
N ALA A 113 -13.52 5.36 -33.09
CA ALA A 113 -13.43 5.54 -31.64
C ALA A 113 -14.69 5.03 -30.92
N LYS A 114 -14.51 4.15 -29.94
CA LYS A 114 -15.59 3.41 -29.27
C LYS A 114 -15.96 4.04 -27.92
N SER A 115 -17.26 4.15 -27.67
CA SER A 115 -17.75 4.56 -26.34
C SER A 115 -17.34 3.53 -25.29
N GLY A 116 -16.88 4.00 -24.13
CA GLY A 116 -16.36 3.15 -23.06
C GLY A 116 -14.94 2.61 -23.31
N TYR A 117 -14.17 3.21 -24.22
CA TYR A 117 -12.76 2.88 -24.44
C TYR A 117 -11.88 4.16 -24.42
N LEU A 118 -10.69 4.07 -23.85
CA LEU A 118 -9.61 5.02 -24.03
C LEU A 118 -9.00 4.78 -25.42
N THR A 119 -9.29 5.68 -26.35
CA THR A 119 -8.81 5.60 -27.74
C THR A 119 -7.76 6.69 -27.99
N MET A 120 -6.67 6.35 -28.68
CA MET A 120 -5.65 7.28 -29.18
C MET A 120 -5.33 6.99 -30.65
N PHE A 121 -5.21 8.03 -31.46
CA PHE A 121 -4.75 7.95 -32.85
C PHE A 121 -3.32 8.46 -32.96
N TYR A 122 -2.49 7.80 -33.76
CA TYR A 122 -1.11 8.18 -33.97
C TYR A 122 -0.84 8.43 -35.46
N LYS A 123 -0.26 9.59 -35.78
CA LYS A 123 0.12 9.99 -37.13
C LYS A 123 1.63 9.89 -37.32
N LYS A 124 2.05 9.22 -38.40
CA LYS A 124 3.45 9.23 -38.87
C LYS A 124 3.49 9.37 -40.39
N GLY A 125 3.92 10.53 -40.88
CA GLY A 125 3.81 10.92 -42.28
C GLY A 125 2.35 10.94 -42.74
N THR A 126 2.00 10.08 -43.69
CA THR A 126 0.62 9.90 -44.17
C THR A 126 -0.11 8.73 -43.52
N ALA A 127 0.57 7.93 -42.69
CA ALA A 127 0.00 6.76 -42.05
C ALA A 127 -0.64 7.11 -40.70
N TRP A 128 -1.76 6.44 -40.42
CA TRP A 128 -2.49 6.53 -39.16
C TRP A 128 -2.59 5.15 -38.51
N SER A 129 -2.41 5.10 -37.19
CA SER A 129 -2.67 3.92 -36.37
C SER A 129 -3.54 4.28 -35.16
N ARG A 130 -4.14 3.25 -34.55
CA ARG A 130 -5.02 3.39 -33.37
C ARG A 130 -4.52 2.50 -32.24
N SER A 131 -4.50 3.04 -31.02
CA SER A 131 -4.43 2.29 -29.77
C SER A 131 -5.75 2.46 -29.02
N GLU A 132 -6.26 1.39 -28.43
CA GLU A 132 -7.57 1.40 -27.77
C GLU A 132 -7.57 0.45 -26.56
N SER A 133 -8.11 0.89 -25.43
CA SER A 133 -8.22 0.11 -24.19
C SER A 133 -9.58 0.34 -23.54
N LYS A 134 -10.27 -0.73 -23.12
CA LYS A 134 -11.61 -0.62 -22.53
C LYS A 134 -11.54 0.13 -21.20
N ILE A 135 -12.40 1.13 -21.02
CA ILE A 135 -12.61 1.79 -19.72
C ILE A 135 -13.37 0.79 -18.84
N PRO A 136 -12.86 0.49 -17.63
CA PRO A 136 -13.57 -0.38 -16.69
C PRO A 136 -14.99 0.15 -16.44
N THR A 137 -16.01 -0.70 -16.47
CA THR A 137 -17.42 -0.27 -16.21
C THR A 137 -17.66 -0.02 -14.72
N GLU A 138 -18.76 0.62 -14.29
CA GLU A 138 -18.98 0.99 -12.86
C GLU A 138 -18.97 -0.18 -11.85
N THR A 139 -19.06 -1.43 -12.31
CA THR A 139 -18.82 -2.65 -11.50
C THR A 139 -17.32 -2.92 -11.23
N GLU A 140 -16.45 -2.26 -11.97
CA GLU A 140 -14.97 -2.29 -11.91
C GLU A 140 -14.37 -0.92 -11.53
N LEU A 141 -15.18 0.13 -11.34
CA LEU A 141 -14.74 1.50 -10.96
C LEU A 141 -14.85 1.81 -9.45
N PHE A 142 -14.98 0.80 -8.60
CA PHE A 142 -14.82 0.98 -7.15
C PHE A 142 -13.43 0.61 -6.63
N GLU A 143 -12.42 0.64 -7.49
CA GLU A 143 -11.02 0.62 -7.10
C GLU A 143 -10.34 1.89 -7.60
N LEU A 144 -10.49 3.00 -6.86
CA LEU A 144 -9.52 4.10 -6.74
C LEU A 144 -10.13 5.29 -5.96
N ALA A 145 -10.58 5.06 -4.73
CA ALA A 145 -10.78 6.13 -3.76
C ALA A 145 -10.63 5.64 -2.32
N GLN A 146 -9.43 5.84 -1.77
CA GLN A 146 -9.07 5.90 -0.34
C GLN A 146 -9.58 4.80 0.61
N GLY A 147 -8.68 3.85 0.91
CA GLY A 147 -8.45 3.42 2.30
C GLY A 147 -9.54 2.60 2.96
N GLY A 148 -9.78 1.38 2.44
CA GLY A 148 -10.54 0.33 3.12
C GLY A 148 -12.03 0.40 2.79
N THR A 149 -12.53 -0.56 2.00
CA THR A 149 -13.96 -0.64 1.71
C THR A 149 -14.51 -2.01 2.10
N LEU A 150 -15.61 -1.92 2.84
CA LEU A 150 -16.51 -2.97 3.28
C LEU A 150 -17.06 -3.76 2.08
N PRO A 151 -17.49 -5.03 2.27
CA PRO A 151 -17.96 -5.89 1.19
C PRO A 151 -19.09 -5.26 0.37
N SER A 152 -19.11 -5.57 -0.92
CA SER A 152 -20.01 -5.09 -1.99
C SER A 152 -21.52 -5.32 -1.77
N GLN A 153 -21.90 -5.82 -0.59
CA GLN A 153 -23.28 -6.12 -0.18
C GLN A 153 -23.73 -5.31 1.03
N ASN A 154 -22.91 -4.36 1.51
CA ASN A 154 -23.27 -3.51 2.64
C ASN A 154 -24.22 -2.39 2.20
N LEU A 155 -25.48 -2.48 2.64
CA LEU A 155 -26.51 -1.48 2.37
C LEU A 155 -26.40 -0.24 3.28
N PHE A 156 -25.36 -0.16 4.12
CA PHE A 156 -25.18 0.89 5.11
C PHE A 156 -24.02 1.84 4.76
N ASN A 157 -24.35 3.06 4.34
CA ASN A 157 -23.38 4.13 4.12
C ASN A 157 -23.30 5.04 5.35
N ILE A 158 -22.29 4.83 6.21
CA ILE A 158 -22.14 5.55 7.49
C ILE A 158 -21.83 7.04 7.34
N VAL A 159 -21.41 7.49 6.14
CA VAL A 159 -21.05 8.89 5.87
C VAL A 159 -22.20 9.73 5.30
N ASP A 160 -23.39 9.16 5.07
CA ASP A 160 -24.55 9.92 4.60
C ASP A 160 -25.20 10.71 5.76
N PRO A 161 -25.16 12.06 5.73
CA PRO A 161 -25.67 12.91 6.81
C PRO A 161 -27.21 12.89 6.92
N THR A 162 -27.93 12.36 5.92
CA THR A 162 -29.40 12.28 5.93
C THR A 162 -29.95 11.17 6.83
N ILE A 163 -29.09 10.27 7.32
CA ILE A 163 -29.45 9.04 8.07
C ILE A 163 -29.59 9.28 9.59
N GLN A 164 -29.70 10.54 10.05
CA GLN A 164 -29.69 10.87 11.49
C GLN A 164 -30.83 11.78 11.97
N ASN A 165 -32.07 11.49 11.60
CA ASN A 165 -33.21 12.27 12.09
C ASN A 165 -33.74 11.77 13.46
N ASP A 166 -34.01 12.73 14.35
CA ASP A 166 -34.37 12.57 15.76
C ASP A 166 -35.86 12.20 15.98
N THR A 167 -36.33 11.13 15.34
CA THR A 167 -37.68 10.61 15.58
C THR A 167 -37.62 9.12 15.87
N ALA A 168 -38.27 8.67 16.95
CA ALA A 168 -38.39 7.26 17.29
C ALA A 168 -39.46 6.59 16.41
N ILE A 169 -39.36 5.28 16.21
CA ILE A 169 -40.42 4.48 15.57
C ILE A 169 -41.66 4.56 16.47
N TYR A 170 -42.65 5.35 16.06
CA TYR A 170 -43.95 5.39 16.72
C TYR A 170 -44.70 4.10 16.36
N ASP A 171 -44.74 3.15 17.30
CA ASP A 171 -45.65 2.03 17.24
C ASP A 171 -46.93 2.39 18.00
N THR A 172 -48.04 2.58 17.30
CA THR A 172 -49.36 2.81 17.93
C THR A 172 -50.05 1.51 18.37
N THR A 173 -49.48 0.34 18.03
CA THR A 173 -50.02 -0.99 18.34
C THR A 173 -49.17 -1.79 19.34
N TRP A 174 -47.91 -1.40 19.54
CA TRP A 174 -47.10 -1.84 20.68
C TRP A 174 -47.10 -0.73 21.73
N VAL A 175 -47.85 -0.94 22.80
CA VAL A 175 -47.65 -0.20 24.03
C VAL A 175 -46.33 -0.67 24.65
N ILE A 176 -45.19 -0.10 24.21
CA ILE A 176 -43.98 -0.11 25.04
C ILE A 176 -44.19 1.00 26.07
N THR A 177 -44.43 0.59 27.31
CA THR A 177 -44.73 1.41 28.48
C THR A 177 -43.59 2.33 28.94
N THR A 178 -42.58 2.61 28.12
CA THR A 178 -41.51 3.54 28.47
C THR A 178 -41.07 4.34 27.25
N GLY A 179 -41.14 5.67 27.38
CA GLY A 179 -40.81 6.64 26.35
C GLY A 179 -39.41 6.41 25.78
N LEU A 180 -39.36 6.18 24.47
CA LEU A 180 -38.14 6.16 23.69
C LEU A 180 -37.84 7.57 23.17
N THR A 181 -37.74 8.56 24.06
CA THR A 181 -37.16 9.86 23.73
C THR A 181 -35.66 9.69 23.53
N GLY A 182 -35.12 10.16 22.40
CA GLY A 182 -33.66 10.17 22.13
C GLY A 182 -33.11 9.03 21.27
N PHE A 183 -33.94 8.31 20.51
CA PHE A 183 -33.48 7.33 19.52
C PHE A 183 -33.38 7.98 18.14
N LYS A 184 -32.31 7.65 17.40
CA LYS A 184 -32.14 8.06 16.00
C LYS A 184 -32.58 6.93 15.06
N MET A 185 -33.31 7.27 14.01
CA MET A 185 -33.74 6.34 12.97
C MET A 185 -32.81 6.38 11.77
N SER A 186 -32.67 5.24 11.10
CA SER A 186 -32.09 5.19 9.76
C SER A 186 -32.99 5.82 8.70
N GLY A 187 -32.41 6.13 7.54
CA GLY A 187 -33.18 6.35 6.32
C GLY A 187 -33.91 5.08 5.87
N TRP A 188 -34.83 5.23 4.92
CA TRP A 188 -35.54 4.10 4.33
C TRP A 188 -34.58 3.26 3.49
N ILE A 189 -34.34 2.01 3.91
CA ILE A 189 -33.43 1.10 3.20
C ILE A 189 -34.27 0.20 2.29
N PRO A 190 -34.06 0.24 0.96
CA PRO A 190 -34.77 -0.65 0.04
C PRO A 190 -34.38 -2.11 0.30
N VAL A 191 -35.38 -3.00 0.32
CA VAL A 191 -35.19 -4.44 0.42
C VAL A 191 -36.13 -5.17 -0.54
N SER A 192 -35.73 -6.36 -0.96
CA SER A 192 -36.59 -7.28 -1.71
C SER A 192 -37.58 -8.02 -0.80
N PRO A 193 -38.85 -8.22 -1.20
CA PRO A 193 -39.80 -9.08 -0.48
C PRO A 193 -39.35 -10.54 -0.39
N ASN A 194 -39.84 -11.29 0.61
CA ASN A 194 -39.51 -12.71 0.84
C ASN A 194 -38.00 -13.04 0.85
N THR A 195 -37.17 -12.05 1.16
CA THR A 195 -35.72 -12.16 1.06
C THR A 195 -35.12 -12.14 2.45
N GLN A 196 -34.16 -13.03 2.70
CA GLN A 196 -33.45 -13.04 3.98
C GLN A 196 -32.39 -11.94 4.03
N TYR A 197 -32.20 -11.35 5.20
CA TYR A 197 -31.14 -10.39 5.50
C TYR A 197 -30.53 -10.70 6.87
N THR A 198 -29.28 -10.28 7.06
CA THR A 198 -28.54 -10.45 8.32
C THR A 198 -27.90 -9.15 8.77
N TRP A 199 -28.10 -8.80 10.05
CA TRP A 199 -27.35 -7.75 10.73
C TRP A 199 -26.09 -8.31 11.37
N LEU A 200 -24.96 -7.64 11.10
CA LEU A 200 -23.67 -7.92 11.70
C LEU A 200 -23.27 -6.79 12.65
N LYS A 201 -22.75 -7.16 13.83
CA LYS A 201 -22.16 -6.25 14.83
C LYS A 201 -23.12 -5.13 15.30
N TYR A 202 -24.38 -5.46 15.56
CA TYR A 202 -25.31 -4.48 16.13
C TYR A 202 -25.00 -4.26 17.63
N GLY A 203 -24.90 -2.99 18.06
CA GLY A 203 -24.50 -2.61 19.42
C GLY A 203 -25.50 -2.98 20.51
N LEU A 204 -25.13 -2.71 21.76
CA LEU A 204 -25.95 -2.99 22.96
C LEU A 204 -27.31 -2.25 22.91
N GLY A 205 -28.33 -2.84 23.55
CA GLY A 205 -29.52 -2.09 23.98
C GLY A 205 -30.78 -2.16 23.12
N GLY A 206 -31.02 -3.24 22.36
CA GLY A 206 -32.30 -3.45 21.68
C GLY A 206 -32.53 -2.52 20.50
N LYS A 207 -32.38 -3.03 19.28
CA LYS A 207 -32.75 -2.28 18.08
C LYS A 207 -34.16 -2.67 17.64
N ASN A 208 -35.00 -1.71 17.30
CA ASN A 208 -36.31 -1.96 16.71
C ASN A 208 -36.22 -1.82 15.20
N MET A 209 -36.88 -2.72 14.48
CA MET A 209 -36.99 -2.69 13.03
C MET A 209 -38.44 -2.68 12.60
N GLN A 210 -38.75 -1.86 11.60
CA GLN A 210 -40.05 -1.78 10.97
C GLN A 210 -39.91 -2.18 9.50
N PHE A 211 -40.78 -3.09 9.07
CA PHE A 211 -40.94 -3.47 7.66
C PHE A 211 -42.03 -2.62 7.05
N THR A 212 -41.81 -2.12 5.83
CA THR A 212 -42.78 -1.31 5.09
C THR A 212 -43.00 -1.80 3.67
N ASP A 213 -44.19 -1.55 3.13
CA ASP A 213 -44.45 -1.69 1.70
C ASP A 213 -43.77 -0.59 0.86
N ALA A 214 -43.98 -0.61 -0.46
CA ALA A 214 -43.43 0.38 -1.39
C ALA A 214 -43.95 1.81 -1.14
N SER A 215 -45.13 1.94 -0.53
CA SER A 215 -45.72 3.21 -0.12
C SER A 215 -45.23 3.66 1.26
N LYS A 216 -44.26 2.96 1.85
CA LYS A 216 -43.67 3.19 3.18
C LYS A 216 -44.66 2.98 4.33
N VAL A 217 -45.74 2.23 4.11
CA VAL A 217 -46.72 1.85 5.13
C VAL A 217 -46.23 0.60 5.87
N LYS A 218 -46.36 0.56 7.20
CA LYS A 218 -45.93 -0.57 8.03
C LYS A 218 -46.64 -1.87 7.65
N VAL A 219 -45.87 -2.91 7.37
CA VAL A 219 -46.36 -4.28 7.11
C VAL A 219 -45.88 -5.30 8.14
N GLY A 220 -44.99 -4.90 9.05
CA GLY A 220 -44.48 -5.75 10.12
C GLY A 220 -43.33 -5.09 10.88
N GLY A 221 -42.70 -5.84 11.79
CA GLY A 221 -41.51 -5.37 12.50
C GLY A 221 -40.95 -6.43 13.45
N VAL A 222 -39.73 -6.20 13.92
CA VAL A 222 -39.06 -7.10 14.87
C VAL A 222 -38.13 -6.31 15.79
N LYS A 223 -38.02 -6.78 17.04
CA LYS A 223 -37.08 -6.25 18.03
C LYS A 223 -35.85 -7.16 18.10
N VAL A 224 -34.67 -6.56 18.09
CA VAL A 224 -33.37 -7.22 17.95
C VAL A 224 -32.52 -6.96 19.20
N GLY A 225 -32.21 -8.01 19.96
CA GLY A 225 -31.22 -8.02 21.05
C GLY A 225 -31.62 -7.33 22.35
N THR A 226 -32.17 -8.07 23.32
CA THR A 226 -32.63 -7.47 24.58
C THR A 226 -31.59 -7.40 25.71
N THR A 227 -30.47 -8.12 25.67
CA THR A 227 -29.50 -8.10 26.80
C THR A 227 -28.13 -8.69 26.45
N GLY A 228 -27.06 -8.00 26.84
CA GLY A 228 -25.86 -8.61 27.41
C GLY A 228 -24.63 -8.86 26.53
N ASN A 229 -24.71 -8.91 25.19
CA ASN A 229 -23.54 -9.24 24.37
C ASN A 229 -23.40 -8.33 23.12
N PRO A 230 -22.32 -7.55 22.97
CA PRO A 230 -22.14 -6.61 21.85
C PRO A 230 -21.81 -7.25 20.47
N ASN A 231 -21.88 -8.58 20.32
CA ASN A 231 -21.45 -9.29 19.11
C ASN A 231 -22.49 -10.29 18.58
N VAL A 232 -23.78 -9.94 18.60
CA VAL A 232 -24.83 -10.87 18.18
C VAL A 232 -25.16 -10.69 16.68
N ARG A 233 -25.36 -11.80 15.97
CA ARG A 233 -25.95 -11.80 14.61
C ARG A 233 -27.47 -11.88 14.70
N PHE A 234 -28.16 -11.20 13.80
CA PHE A 234 -29.61 -11.32 13.70
C PHE A 234 -30.04 -11.44 12.24
N SER A 235 -30.59 -12.60 11.88
CA SER A 235 -31.14 -12.85 10.55
C SER A 235 -32.66 -12.79 10.58
N PHE A 236 -33.25 -12.23 9.52
CA PHE A 236 -34.70 -12.14 9.36
C PHE A 236 -35.06 -12.28 7.88
N THR A 237 -36.27 -12.72 7.61
CA THR A 237 -36.84 -12.75 6.25
C THR A 237 -37.90 -11.66 6.13
N THR A 238 -37.81 -10.85 5.08
CA THR A 238 -38.80 -9.81 4.81
C THR A 238 -40.16 -10.42 4.47
N PRO A 239 -41.28 -9.83 4.94
CA PRO A 239 -42.62 -10.21 4.49
C PRO A 239 -42.78 -10.13 2.97
N SER A 240 -43.76 -10.86 2.41
CA SER A 240 -44.05 -10.90 0.97
C SER A 240 -44.47 -9.56 0.35
N ASN A 241 -44.84 -8.60 1.18
CA ASN A 241 -45.21 -7.23 0.80
C ASN A 241 -44.23 -6.17 1.35
N CYS A 242 -43.05 -6.57 1.80
CA CYS A 242 -42.04 -5.64 2.33
C CYS A 242 -41.04 -5.23 1.25
N TYR A 243 -40.96 -3.93 0.99
CA TYR A 243 -40.07 -3.32 -0.01
C TYR A 243 -39.04 -2.38 0.63
N GLY A 244 -39.16 -2.13 1.93
CA GLY A 244 -38.19 -1.32 2.65
C GLY A 244 -38.23 -1.55 4.15
N ILE A 245 -37.15 -1.15 4.82
CA ILE A 245 -37.02 -1.24 6.27
C ILE A 245 -36.60 0.10 6.87
N TYR A 246 -37.07 0.36 8.09
CA TYR A 246 -36.51 1.34 9.00
C TYR A 246 -35.97 0.63 10.23
N TYR A 247 -34.94 1.18 10.86
CA TYR A 247 -34.48 0.66 12.14
C TYR A 247 -33.90 1.76 13.04
N THR A 248 -33.81 1.48 14.33
CA THR A 248 -33.16 2.38 15.30
C THR A 248 -31.64 2.19 15.25
N CYS A 249 -30.91 3.20 14.79
CA CYS A 249 -29.45 3.11 14.60
C CYS A 249 -28.65 3.33 15.88
N LYS A 250 -29.29 3.87 16.92
CA LYS A 250 -28.66 4.21 18.20
C LYS A 250 -29.67 4.14 19.34
N SER A 251 -29.27 3.61 20.51
CA SER A 251 -30.06 3.72 21.74
C SER A 251 -29.82 5.05 22.46
N SER A 252 -30.73 5.43 23.37
CA SER A 252 -30.59 6.68 24.14
C SER A 252 -29.33 6.74 25.01
N SER A 253 -28.75 5.59 25.37
CA SER A 253 -27.52 5.49 26.18
C SER A 253 -26.22 5.40 25.37
N GLU A 254 -26.29 5.20 24.05
CA GLU A 254 -25.10 5.19 23.21
C GLU A 254 -24.60 6.64 23.00
N GLY A 255 -23.30 6.85 22.78
CA GLY A 255 -22.73 8.18 22.43
C GLY A 255 -22.81 8.47 20.93
N SER A 256 -22.67 7.43 20.11
CA SER A 256 -22.63 7.47 18.64
C SER A 256 -23.22 6.18 18.05
N ILE A 257 -23.49 6.17 16.73
CA ILE A 257 -23.82 4.94 16.00
C ILE A 257 -22.58 4.01 16.03
N PRO A 258 -22.72 2.70 16.30
CA PRO A 258 -21.60 1.78 16.29
C PRO A 258 -20.86 1.80 14.94
N PRO A 259 -19.52 1.96 14.91
CA PRO A 259 -18.76 2.22 13.67
C PRO A 259 -18.72 1.04 12.69
N ASN A 260 -19.23 -0.13 13.06
CA ASN A 260 -19.10 -1.38 12.30
C ASN A 260 -20.43 -2.11 12.05
N MET A 261 -21.56 -1.43 12.19
CA MET A 261 -22.87 -2.04 11.96
C MET A 261 -23.12 -2.22 10.45
N MET A 262 -23.52 -3.42 10.05
CA MET A 262 -23.76 -3.77 8.64
C MET A 262 -25.05 -4.56 8.46
N LEU A 263 -25.72 -4.32 7.33
CA LEU A 263 -26.84 -5.12 6.85
C LEU A 263 -26.48 -5.74 5.51
N VAL A 264 -26.61 -7.06 5.41
CA VAL A 264 -26.31 -7.84 4.21
C VAL A 264 -27.53 -8.66 3.78
N GLN A 265 -27.69 -8.88 2.47
CA GLN A 265 -28.72 -9.77 1.91
C GLN A 265 -28.26 -11.24 1.99
N GLY A 266 -29.17 -12.14 2.38
CA GLY A 266 -28.92 -13.56 2.61
C GLY A 266 -28.64 -13.91 4.08
N THR A 267 -28.12 -15.11 4.32
CA THR A 267 -27.64 -15.60 5.64
C THR A 267 -26.32 -14.95 6.06
N GLY A 268 -25.65 -14.26 5.13
CA GLY A 268 -24.22 -13.95 5.24
C GLY A 268 -23.28 -15.16 5.05
N LEU A 269 -23.79 -16.29 4.52
CA LEU A 269 -23.01 -17.49 4.16
C LEU A 269 -23.05 -17.71 2.64
N GLN A 270 -21.91 -18.07 2.04
CA GLN A 270 -21.91 -18.70 0.73
C GLN A 270 -22.31 -20.20 0.85
N SER A 271 -22.59 -20.83 -0.29
CA SER A 271 -23.38 -22.06 -0.45
C SER A 271 -22.78 -23.39 0.05
N ASP A 272 -21.74 -23.39 0.87
CA ASP A 272 -21.09 -24.61 1.38
C ASP A 272 -21.47 -24.98 2.82
N GLY A 273 -22.34 -24.20 3.46
CA GLY A 273 -23.17 -24.66 4.57
C GLY A 273 -22.48 -25.01 5.89
N ILE A 274 -21.15 -24.84 6.02
CA ILE A 274 -20.42 -25.21 7.23
C ILE A 274 -19.22 -24.26 7.47
N THR A 275 -19.43 -22.99 7.84
CA THR A 275 -18.50 -22.30 8.77
C THR A 275 -19.04 -20.95 9.26
N GLU A 276 -19.21 -20.86 10.59
CA GLU A 276 -19.44 -19.64 11.36
C GLU A 276 -18.16 -18.79 11.39
N LEU A 277 -18.30 -17.46 11.39
CA LEU A 277 -17.16 -16.59 11.74
C LEU A 277 -16.93 -16.75 13.25
N ASN A 278 -15.96 -17.57 13.65
CA ASN A 278 -15.45 -17.62 15.01
C ASN A 278 -14.74 -16.28 15.33
N PHE A 279 -15.47 -15.37 15.98
CA PHE A 279 -14.96 -14.10 16.48
C PHE A 279 -14.75 -14.18 18.00
N VAL A 280 -13.50 -13.99 18.42
CA VAL A 280 -13.12 -13.80 19.83
C VAL A 280 -13.62 -12.43 20.33
N PRO A 281 -14.15 -12.31 21.55
CA PRO A 281 -14.57 -11.04 22.13
C PRO A 281 -13.36 -10.13 22.34
N PHE A 282 -13.40 -8.89 21.86
CA PHE A 282 -12.50 -7.84 22.38
C PHE A 282 -13.07 -7.33 23.70
N GLY A 283 -12.59 -7.93 24.78
CA GLY A 283 -12.73 -7.46 26.15
C GLY A 283 -11.58 -8.04 26.98
N ASP A 284 -10.62 -7.18 27.33
CA ASP A 284 -9.52 -7.33 28.29
C ASP A 284 -9.10 -8.75 28.70
N VAL A 285 -8.09 -9.35 28.04
CA VAL A 285 -7.22 -10.35 28.68
C VAL A 285 -5.82 -10.37 28.04
N THR A 286 -4.79 -10.14 28.84
CA THR A 286 -3.39 -10.57 28.61
C THR A 286 -3.30 -12.10 28.56
N TYR A 287 -2.55 -12.73 27.65
CA TYR A 287 -1.58 -13.81 27.95
C TYR A 287 -0.86 -14.37 26.71
N GLU A 288 0.32 -14.91 27.01
CA GLU A 288 1.34 -15.57 26.20
C GLU A 288 0.94 -16.98 25.70
N GLY A 289 1.49 -17.41 24.56
CA GLY A 289 1.84 -18.82 24.30
C GLY A 289 0.76 -19.80 23.78
N ASN A 290 1.01 -20.30 22.56
CA ASN A 290 0.78 -21.63 21.98
C ASN A 290 -0.65 -22.21 21.73
N GLU A 291 -0.95 -22.31 20.42
CA GLU A 291 -1.74 -23.30 19.65
C GLU A 291 -3.18 -23.72 20.04
N ILE A 292 -4.10 -23.64 19.05
CA ILE A 292 -5.04 -24.73 18.66
C ILE A 292 -5.25 -24.71 17.12
N ILE A 293 -5.25 -25.92 16.52
CA ILE A 293 -5.41 -26.29 15.10
C ILE A 293 -6.86 -26.72 14.80
N ALA A 294 -7.40 -26.39 13.62
CA ALA A 294 -8.35 -27.27 12.90
C ALA A 294 -8.36 -26.99 11.37
N VAL A 295 -8.13 -28.07 10.62
CA VAL A 295 -8.21 -28.27 9.16
C VAL A 295 -9.69 -28.56 8.82
N THR A 296 -10.33 -28.25 7.70
CA THR A 296 -10.00 -28.20 6.26
C THR A 296 -11.08 -27.38 5.53
N GLY A 297 -10.69 -26.55 4.55
CA GLY A 297 -11.57 -26.19 3.41
C GLY A 297 -11.82 -24.70 3.10
N LYS A 298 -10.79 -24.00 2.59
CA LYS A 298 -10.76 -22.66 1.92
C LYS A 298 -10.78 -21.37 2.77
N VAL A 299 -9.81 -20.53 2.38
CA VAL A 299 -9.43 -19.15 2.76
C VAL A 299 -9.14 -18.92 4.25
N LEU A 300 -7.84 -19.05 4.52
CA LEU A 300 -7.15 -18.59 5.72
C LEU A 300 -7.08 -17.05 5.69
N VAL A 301 -7.63 -16.36 6.68
CA VAL A 301 -7.11 -15.03 7.06
C VAL A 301 -6.31 -15.24 8.33
N ALA A 302 -5.05 -15.65 8.17
CA ALA A 302 -4.08 -15.55 9.25
C ALA A 302 -3.29 -14.25 9.04
N ASP A 303 -3.46 -13.32 9.97
CA ASP A 303 -2.49 -12.26 10.16
C ASP A 303 -1.21 -12.95 10.69
N ARG A 304 -0.06 -12.66 10.06
CA ARG A 304 1.29 -13.18 10.39
C ARG A 304 1.63 -14.63 10.05
N LEU A 305 1.31 -15.11 8.84
CA LEU A 305 1.96 -16.34 8.33
C LEU A 305 3.43 -16.09 8.01
N SER A 306 4.30 -16.99 8.45
CA SER A 306 5.70 -17.04 8.02
C SER A 306 5.80 -17.53 6.57
N ALA A 307 6.77 -16.98 5.82
CA ALA A 307 7.05 -17.40 4.45
C ALA A 307 7.36 -18.92 4.41
N GLY A 308 6.70 -19.65 3.49
CA GLY A 308 6.80 -21.11 3.42
C GLY A 308 5.75 -21.88 4.22
N ALA A 309 4.72 -21.19 4.74
CA ALA A 309 3.58 -21.87 5.36
C ALA A 309 2.85 -22.75 4.32
N GLN A 310 2.81 -24.06 4.60
CA GLN A 310 2.21 -25.08 3.75
C GLN A 310 0.94 -25.64 4.36
N LEU A 311 -0.03 -25.97 3.51
CA LEU A 311 -1.18 -26.79 3.82
C LEU A 311 -1.26 -27.90 2.77
N ASP A 312 -1.35 -29.15 3.23
CA ASP A 312 -1.38 -30.34 2.38
C ASP A 312 -0.22 -30.40 1.36
N GLY A 313 0.98 -30.01 1.80
CA GLY A 313 2.19 -30.00 0.98
C GLY A 313 2.20 -28.95 -0.15
N LYS A 314 1.25 -28.02 -0.14
CA LYS A 314 1.15 -26.88 -1.06
C LYS A 314 1.28 -25.57 -0.28
N ASP A 315 2.03 -24.63 -0.82
CA ASP A 315 2.18 -23.31 -0.21
C ASP A 315 0.82 -22.60 -0.19
N ILE A 316 0.38 -22.15 1.00
CA ILE A 316 -0.90 -21.43 1.18
C ILE A 316 -0.75 -19.95 1.46
N ALA A 317 0.49 -19.51 1.72
CA ALA A 317 0.90 -18.13 1.54
C ALA A 317 1.64 -18.03 0.21
N THR A 318 0.91 -18.17 -0.91
CA THR A 318 1.42 -17.69 -2.19
C THR A 318 1.17 -16.20 -2.25
N ILE A 319 2.25 -15.46 -2.50
CA ILE A 319 2.27 -14.02 -2.73
C ILE A 319 1.14 -13.66 -3.72
N GLU A 320 -0.03 -13.21 -3.25
CA GLU A 320 -0.67 -12.12 -3.97
C GLU A 320 0.41 -11.05 -4.00
N SER A 321 0.76 -10.55 -5.18
CA SER A 321 1.77 -9.54 -5.37
C SER A 321 1.37 -8.27 -4.62
N VAL A 322 1.53 -8.25 -3.30
CA VAL A 322 2.06 -7.09 -2.59
C VAL A 322 3.28 -6.76 -3.42
N ASN A 323 3.16 -5.75 -4.28
CA ASN A 323 4.14 -5.36 -5.29
C ASN A 323 5.54 -5.69 -4.76
N GLN A 324 6.06 -6.89 -5.07
CA GLN A 324 7.31 -7.38 -4.47
C GLN A 324 8.44 -6.80 -5.28
N VAL A 325 8.39 -5.48 -5.45
CA VAL A 325 9.32 -4.68 -6.22
C VAL A 325 10.72 -4.81 -5.66
N LEU A 326 10.84 -5.20 -4.39
CA LEU A 326 12.11 -5.54 -3.74
C LEU A 326 12.38 -7.04 -3.65
N LYS A 327 11.63 -7.92 -4.33
CA LYS A 327 11.91 -9.36 -4.32
C LYS A 327 13.34 -9.62 -4.75
N ASN A 328 14.08 -10.38 -3.94
CA ASN A 328 15.50 -10.67 -4.13
C ASN A 328 16.42 -9.43 -4.14
N LYS A 329 15.90 -8.24 -3.81
CA LYS A 329 16.68 -7.01 -3.66
C LYS A 329 17.10 -6.83 -2.21
N LYS A 330 18.28 -6.26 -2.02
CA LYS A 330 18.85 -5.90 -0.72
C LYS A 330 18.79 -4.39 -0.52
N VAL A 331 18.41 -3.94 0.67
CA VAL A 331 18.42 -2.52 1.03
C VAL A 331 19.34 -2.33 2.23
N ALA A 332 20.40 -1.54 2.07
CA ALA A 332 21.24 -1.13 3.19
C ALA A 332 20.70 0.17 3.75
N TRP A 333 20.36 0.18 5.04
CA TRP A 333 19.77 1.33 5.70
C TRP A 333 20.71 1.84 6.79
N TYR A 334 21.14 3.09 6.64
CA TYR A 334 22.01 3.79 7.58
C TYR A 334 21.25 4.92 8.25
N GLY A 335 21.34 4.99 9.57
CA GLY A 335 20.62 6.00 10.32
C GLY A 335 20.82 5.88 11.84
N THR A 336 19.86 6.40 12.58
CA THR A 336 19.96 6.59 14.04
C THR A 336 18.98 5.69 14.83
N SER A 337 18.59 6.09 16.05
CA SER A 337 17.64 5.36 16.90
C SER A 337 16.24 5.23 16.26
N ILE A 338 15.83 6.22 15.48
CA ILE A 338 14.49 6.30 14.87
C ILE A 338 14.26 5.16 13.85
N PRO A 339 15.06 5.01 12.77
CA PRO A 339 14.94 3.88 11.86
C PRO A 339 15.42 2.55 12.46
N ALA A 340 16.16 2.55 13.57
CA ALA A 340 16.49 1.32 14.30
C ALA A 340 15.27 0.71 15.03
N GLY A 341 14.23 1.51 15.31
CA GLY A 341 13.06 1.08 16.08
C GLY A 341 13.17 1.28 17.59
N TYR A 342 14.09 2.13 18.06
CA TYR A 342 14.25 2.46 19.48
C TYR A 342 12.93 2.99 20.09
N PRO A 343 12.65 2.77 21.38
CA PRO A 343 13.42 1.98 22.38
C PRO A 343 13.27 0.47 22.25
N ASN A 344 12.55 -0.01 21.23
CA ASN A 344 12.24 -1.42 21.03
C ASN A 344 13.06 -2.04 19.89
N ASP A 345 14.28 -1.55 19.67
CA ASP A 345 15.19 -1.99 18.61
C ASP A 345 15.76 -3.40 18.83
N GLY A 346 15.43 -4.05 19.95
CA GLY A 346 15.55 -5.50 20.13
C GLY A 346 14.55 -6.31 19.28
N ASN A 347 13.46 -5.67 18.81
CA ASN A 347 12.45 -6.27 17.95
C ASN A 347 12.20 -5.38 16.71
N LYS A 348 13.24 -5.23 15.89
CA LYS A 348 13.26 -4.31 14.74
C LYS A 348 12.15 -4.62 13.72
N ASP A 349 11.79 -5.88 13.51
CA ASP A 349 10.76 -6.24 12.54
C ASP A 349 9.35 -5.74 12.94
N VAL A 350 9.17 -5.41 14.21
CA VAL A 350 7.90 -4.85 14.73
C VAL A 350 7.98 -3.32 14.87
N TYR A 351 9.09 -2.78 15.35
CA TYR A 351 9.17 -1.36 15.75
C TYR A 351 9.99 -0.48 14.81
N SER A 352 10.77 -1.05 13.89
CA SER A 352 11.46 -0.29 12.85
C SER A 352 10.56 -0.16 11.62
N TYR A 353 10.16 1.07 11.32
CA TYR A 353 9.43 1.37 10.08
C TYR A 353 10.26 1.03 8.84
N ALA A 354 11.60 1.10 8.94
CA ALA A 354 12.54 0.75 7.88
C ALA A 354 12.51 -0.76 7.58
N ASN A 355 12.66 -1.61 8.60
CA ASN A 355 12.56 -3.06 8.43
C ASN A 355 11.21 -3.44 7.83
N ARG A 356 10.12 -2.90 8.40
CA ARG A 356 8.77 -3.20 7.95
C ARG A 356 8.54 -2.83 6.50
N ALA A 357 8.94 -1.64 6.08
CA ALA A 357 8.78 -1.20 4.69
C ALA A 357 9.51 -2.11 3.71
N VAL A 358 10.76 -2.49 3.99
CA VAL A 358 11.55 -3.35 3.11
C VAL A 358 11.01 -4.78 3.07
N ILE A 359 10.69 -5.36 4.23
CA ILE A 359 10.16 -6.73 4.35
C ILE A 359 8.80 -6.85 3.64
N ASN A 360 7.92 -5.85 3.81
CA ASN A 360 6.61 -5.85 3.14
C ASN A 360 6.71 -5.81 1.61
N LEU A 361 7.76 -5.19 1.06
CA LEU A 361 8.02 -5.16 -0.38
C LEU A 361 8.79 -6.39 -0.88
N GLY A 362 8.98 -7.41 -0.03
CA GLY A 362 9.67 -8.65 -0.36
C GLY A 362 11.20 -8.57 -0.37
N GLY A 363 11.77 -7.48 0.15
CA GLY A 363 13.22 -7.24 0.19
C GLY A 363 13.90 -7.79 1.43
N THR A 364 15.24 -7.86 1.36
CA THR A 364 16.09 -8.10 2.53
C THR A 364 16.70 -6.79 3.00
N ILE A 365 16.55 -6.47 4.28
CA ILE A 365 17.16 -5.26 4.86
C ILE A 365 18.47 -5.58 5.57
N GLN A 366 19.49 -4.76 5.32
CA GLN A 366 20.72 -4.67 6.09
C GLN A 366 20.64 -3.39 6.92
N ASN A 367 20.01 -3.47 8.10
CA ASN A 367 19.77 -2.31 8.95
C ASN A 367 21.02 -2.00 9.80
N TYR A 368 21.81 -1.03 9.34
CA TYR A 368 23.02 -0.51 9.99
C TYR A 368 22.74 0.74 10.83
N CYS A 369 21.49 0.97 11.24
CA CYS A 369 21.15 2.10 12.08
C CYS A 369 21.69 1.92 13.50
N VAL A 370 22.28 2.99 14.05
CA VAL A 370 22.89 2.99 15.38
C VAL A 370 22.23 4.06 16.26
N PRO A 371 21.57 3.68 17.36
CA PRO A 371 21.04 4.62 18.33
C PRO A 371 22.09 5.64 18.77
N ASN A 372 21.70 6.91 18.92
CA ASN A 372 22.60 8.05 19.17
C ASN A 372 23.66 8.33 18.08
N GLY A 373 23.69 7.57 16.98
CA GLY A 373 24.60 7.79 15.87
C GLY A 373 24.44 9.16 15.23
N THR A 374 25.51 9.64 14.61
CA THR A 374 25.60 10.92 13.89
C THR A 374 26.28 10.66 12.55
N ILE A 375 26.18 11.59 11.59
CA ILE A 375 26.98 11.43 10.37
C ILE A 375 28.42 11.86 10.58
N ARG A 376 28.68 12.81 11.49
CA ARG A 376 29.99 13.41 11.73
C ARG A 376 30.54 13.14 13.14
N ALA A 377 31.85 12.96 13.25
CA ALA A 377 32.50 12.69 14.54
C ALA A 377 32.80 13.95 15.37
N LYS A 378 32.75 15.12 14.74
CA LYS A 378 33.11 16.42 15.34
C LYS A 378 32.08 17.48 14.95
N LYS A 379 31.96 18.48 15.81
CA LYS A 379 31.20 19.73 15.58
C LYS A 379 31.93 20.60 14.55
N ALA A 380 31.26 21.58 13.97
CA ALA A 380 31.82 22.47 12.95
C ALA A 380 33.06 23.24 13.45
N ASN A 381 33.15 23.51 14.76
CA ASN A 381 34.32 24.14 15.38
C ASN A 381 35.50 23.16 15.64
N GLY A 382 35.40 21.90 15.23
CA GLY A 382 36.44 20.87 15.37
C GLY A 382 36.46 20.13 16.71
N SER A 383 35.60 20.50 17.67
CA SER A 383 35.44 19.76 18.95
C SER A 383 34.68 18.44 18.75
N SER A 384 34.91 17.45 19.61
CA SER A 384 34.20 16.17 19.53
C SER A 384 32.70 16.31 19.80
N MET A 385 31.90 15.43 19.20
CA MET A 385 30.49 15.26 19.57
C MET A 385 30.39 14.74 21.01
N SER A 386 29.37 15.18 21.76
CA SER A 386 29.22 14.81 23.17
C SER A 386 28.64 13.40 23.36
N GLY A 387 28.67 12.88 24.59
CA GLY A 387 28.02 11.61 24.95
C GLY A 387 28.55 10.35 24.24
N GLY A 388 29.78 10.39 23.72
CA GLY A 388 30.38 9.29 22.94
C GLY A 388 29.83 9.16 21.52
N ARG A 389 29.07 10.15 21.02
CA ARG A 389 28.51 10.14 19.66
C ARG A 389 29.59 10.18 18.58
N ASP A 390 30.78 10.66 18.89
CA ASP A 390 31.95 10.64 18.01
C ASP A 390 32.40 9.21 17.68
N ALA A 391 32.34 8.30 18.66
CA ALA A 391 32.59 6.87 18.47
C ALA A 391 31.46 6.12 17.74
N LEU A 392 30.31 6.77 17.51
CA LEU A 392 29.16 6.22 16.79
C LEU A 392 28.94 6.91 15.43
N ALA A 393 29.80 7.86 15.08
CA ALA A 393 29.65 8.68 13.89
C ALA A 393 29.98 7.92 12.60
N PHE A 394 29.25 8.22 11.53
CA PHE A 394 29.47 7.63 10.21
C PHE A 394 30.89 7.88 9.70
N THR A 395 31.37 9.13 9.80
CA THR A 395 32.72 9.48 9.33
C THR A 395 33.84 8.93 10.23
N ASN A 396 33.54 8.32 11.38
CA ASN A 396 34.56 7.72 12.24
C ASN A 396 34.90 6.30 11.79
N THR A 397 35.87 6.17 10.90
CA THR A 397 36.33 4.90 10.34
C THR A 397 37.15 4.05 11.32
N SER A 398 37.52 4.62 12.47
CA SER A 398 38.21 3.92 13.56
C SER A 398 37.25 3.42 14.64
N ALA A 399 35.96 3.74 14.53
CA ALA A 399 34.92 3.30 15.47
C ALA A 399 34.59 1.81 15.33
N VAL A 400 34.03 1.23 16.39
CA VAL A 400 33.56 -0.17 16.43
C VAL A 400 32.47 -0.44 15.36
N VAL A 401 31.66 0.57 15.03
CA VAL A 401 30.59 0.47 14.01
C VAL A 401 31.15 0.56 12.57
N ASN A 402 32.38 1.05 12.40
CA ASN A 402 33.11 1.30 11.14
C ASN A 402 32.21 1.33 9.88
N TYR A 403 31.62 2.48 9.62
CA TYR A 403 30.67 2.62 8.52
C TYR A 403 31.30 2.53 7.12
N GLN A 404 32.59 2.84 7.01
CA GLN A 404 33.32 2.59 5.76
C GLN A 404 33.35 1.09 5.47
N ALA A 405 33.57 0.25 6.49
CA ALA A 405 33.51 -1.19 6.34
C ALA A 405 32.07 -1.69 6.10
N SER A 406 31.07 -1.15 6.78
CA SER A 406 29.67 -1.59 6.60
C SER A 406 28.99 -1.07 5.33
N MET A 407 29.61 -0.13 4.60
CA MET A 407 29.12 0.37 3.31
C MET A 407 30.02 -0.01 2.14
N LEU A 408 31.31 0.34 2.16
CA LEU A 408 32.18 0.13 1.01
C LEU A 408 32.58 -1.34 0.83
N ASN A 409 32.70 -2.12 1.91
CA ASN A 409 33.07 -3.54 1.78
C ASN A 409 31.90 -4.41 1.28
N LEU A 410 30.69 -3.86 1.16
CA LEU A 410 29.57 -4.57 0.55
C LEU A 410 29.67 -4.58 -0.99
N ILE A 411 30.35 -3.59 -1.57
CA ILE A 411 30.46 -3.42 -3.01
C ILE A 411 31.25 -4.59 -3.61
N GLY A 412 30.71 -5.19 -4.67
CA GLY A 412 31.24 -6.37 -5.34
C GLY A 412 30.99 -7.69 -4.61
N THR A 413 30.27 -7.68 -3.48
CA THR A 413 29.97 -8.89 -2.73
C THR A 413 28.55 -9.40 -2.99
N ALA A 414 28.26 -10.64 -2.59
CA ALA A 414 26.89 -11.16 -2.58
C ALA A 414 25.93 -10.34 -1.71
N ASN A 415 26.45 -9.52 -0.79
CA ASN A 415 25.70 -8.64 0.10
C ASN A 415 25.66 -7.18 -0.39
N GLU A 416 26.07 -6.89 -1.63
CA GLU A 416 25.89 -5.56 -2.23
C GLU A 416 24.39 -5.21 -2.24
N PRO A 417 23.99 -4.06 -1.67
CA PRO A 417 22.61 -3.62 -1.69
C PRO A 417 22.22 -3.08 -3.07
N ASN A 418 20.93 -3.14 -3.40
CA ASN A 418 20.35 -2.52 -4.59
C ASN A 418 19.95 -1.06 -4.33
N LEU A 419 19.71 -0.69 -3.07
CA LEU A 419 19.41 0.68 -2.62
C LEU A 419 20.14 0.96 -1.30
N TRP A 420 20.78 2.12 -1.25
CA TRP A 420 21.45 2.67 -0.08
C TRP A 420 20.56 3.78 0.49
N VAL A 421 20.08 3.61 1.72
CA VAL A 421 19.18 4.56 2.38
C VAL A 421 19.93 5.30 3.48
N PHE A 422 19.85 6.62 3.50
CA PHE A 422 20.44 7.46 4.55
C PHE A 422 19.37 8.27 5.29
N ASP A 423 19.31 8.08 6.61
CA ASP A 423 18.34 8.69 7.54
C ASP A 423 19.05 9.21 8.81
N PHE A 424 19.69 10.37 8.67
CA PHE A 424 20.49 11.04 9.71
C PHE A 424 20.05 12.49 9.90
N GLY A 425 20.45 13.09 11.02
CA GLY A 425 20.43 14.54 11.18
C GLY A 425 20.00 15.06 12.55
N VAL A 426 19.02 14.44 13.20
CA VAL A 426 18.51 14.95 14.49
C VAL A 426 19.61 15.00 15.56
N ASN A 427 20.41 13.95 15.66
CA ASN A 427 21.51 13.90 16.62
C ASN A 427 22.63 14.90 16.28
N ASP A 428 22.86 15.14 14.99
CA ASP A 428 23.83 16.11 14.49
C ASP A 428 23.44 17.56 14.81
N LEU A 429 22.14 17.87 14.68
CA LEU A 429 21.55 19.16 15.04
C LEU A 429 21.59 19.39 16.55
N GLN A 430 21.18 18.41 17.36
CA GLN A 430 21.17 18.53 18.82
C GLN A 430 22.56 18.82 19.39
N GLU A 431 23.61 18.27 18.78
CA GLU A 431 24.99 18.46 19.23
C GLU A 431 25.59 19.80 18.79
N ASP A 432 25.21 20.31 17.63
CA ASP A 432 25.77 21.53 17.06
C ASP A 432 24.75 22.27 16.19
N VAL A 433 23.84 22.96 16.88
CA VAL A 433 22.81 23.82 16.27
C VAL A 433 23.44 24.92 15.41
N SER A 434 24.66 25.36 15.75
CA SER A 434 25.31 26.49 15.06
C SER A 434 25.59 26.20 13.59
N ASP A 435 25.88 24.95 13.26
CA ASP A 435 26.11 24.47 11.89
C ASP A 435 24.87 24.49 10.99
N PHE A 436 23.68 24.62 11.58
CA PHE A 436 22.40 24.63 10.84
C PHE A 436 21.77 26.03 10.74
N THR A 437 22.46 27.07 11.19
CA THR A 437 21.95 28.45 11.18
C THR A 437 21.89 29.07 9.79
N THR A 438 22.73 28.59 8.86
CA THR A 438 22.80 29.07 7.48
C THR A 438 22.82 27.89 6.53
N LEU A 439 22.04 27.97 5.45
CA LEU A 439 22.09 26.92 4.42
C LEU A 439 23.44 26.96 3.68
N PRO A 440 24.07 25.80 3.45
CA PRO A 440 25.34 25.72 2.75
C PRO A 440 25.16 26.13 1.29
N THR A 441 26.04 27.02 0.80
CA THR A 441 26.01 27.54 -0.59
C THR A 441 27.19 27.07 -1.43
N THR A 442 28.17 26.41 -0.82
CA THR A 442 29.41 25.97 -1.47
C THR A 442 29.58 24.47 -1.39
N ASN A 443 30.18 23.87 -2.40
CA ASN A 443 30.56 22.45 -2.40
C ASN A 443 31.64 22.16 -1.34
N SER A 444 31.23 21.75 -0.14
CA SER A 444 32.11 21.32 0.95
C SER A 444 32.09 19.80 1.11
N ILE A 445 33.24 19.23 1.47
CA ILE A 445 33.43 17.86 1.96
C ILE A 445 34.06 17.86 3.37
N ASP A 446 33.96 18.99 4.10
CA ASP A 446 34.45 19.09 5.47
C ASP A 446 33.60 18.19 6.38
N VAL A 447 34.23 17.11 6.85
CA VAL A 447 33.62 16.09 7.71
C VAL A 447 33.20 16.60 9.10
N ASN A 448 33.55 17.83 9.46
CA ASN A 448 33.11 18.47 10.70
C ASN A 448 31.76 19.23 10.56
N THR A 449 31.35 19.54 9.33
CA THR A 449 30.03 20.11 9.03
C THR A 449 29.05 19.00 8.65
N PHE A 450 27.77 19.13 8.97
CA PHE A 450 26.77 18.11 8.63
C PHE A 450 26.68 17.93 7.10
N TYR A 451 26.62 19.05 6.38
CA TYR A 451 26.61 19.07 4.92
C TYR A 451 27.87 18.46 4.30
N GLY A 452 29.06 18.84 4.80
CA GLY A 452 30.32 18.34 4.29
C GLY A 452 30.55 16.86 4.59
N ALA A 453 30.16 16.39 5.79
CA ALA A 453 30.21 14.98 6.16
C ALA A 453 29.30 14.12 5.27
N TYR A 454 28.05 14.56 5.02
CA TYR A 454 27.15 13.87 4.09
C TYR A 454 27.73 13.79 2.68
N ASN A 455 28.25 14.92 2.17
CA ASN A 455 28.89 14.95 0.85
C ASN A 455 30.13 14.05 0.78
N PHE A 456 30.93 13.99 1.84
CA PHE A 456 32.08 13.10 1.92
C PHE A 456 31.65 11.64 1.83
N VAL A 457 30.61 11.24 2.57
CA VAL A 457 30.05 9.87 2.55
C VAL A 457 29.54 9.50 1.16
N LEU A 458 28.72 10.36 0.56
CA LEU A 458 28.17 10.13 -0.79
C LEU A 458 29.28 10.11 -1.85
N GLN A 459 30.27 11.02 -1.75
CA GLN A 459 31.42 11.02 -2.64
C GLN A 459 32.17 9.68 -2.57
N LYS A 460 32.41 9.13 -1.38
CA LYS A 460 33.07 7.83 -1.22
C LYS A 460 32.26 6.68 -1.81
N LEU A 461 30.94 6.68 -1.62
CA LEU A 461 30.05 5.70 -2.25
C LEU A 461 30.13 5.78 -3.77
N PHE A 462 29.90 6.95 -4.38
CA PHE A 462 29.89 7.10 -5.83
C PHE A 462 31.26 6.92 -6.48
N GLN A 463 32.36 7.22 -5.79
CA GLN A 463 33.71 6.87 -6.26
C GLN A 463 33.92 5.36 -6.34
N SER A 464 33.28 4.60 -5.45
CA SER A 464 33.45 3.14 -5.36
C SER A 464 32.42 2.39 -6.21
N LYS A 465 31.21 2.95 -6.34
CA LYS A 465 30.10 2.46 -7.14
C LYS A 465 29.38 3.65 -7.80
N PRO A 466 29.82 4.08 -9.00
CA PRO A 466 29.22 5.22 -9.69
C PRO A 466 27.72 5.07 -10.00
N THR A 467 27.23 3.82 -10.08
CA THR A 467 25.82 3.50 -10.37
C THR A 467 25.01 3.16 -9.11
N ALA A 468 25.48 3.53 -7.92
CA ALA A 468 24.75 3.27 -6.68
C ALA A 468 23.42 4.03 -6.67
N ARG A 469 22.33 3.36 -6.31
CA ARG A 469 21.02 4.02 -6.12
C ARG A 469 20.92 4.50 -4.68
N VAL A 470 20.71 5.79 -4.48
CA VAL A 470 20.68 6.37 -3.13
C VAL A 470 19.32 6.99 -2.87
N LEU A 471 18.71 6.65 -1.73
CA LEU A 471 17.53 7.31 -1.20
C LEU A 471 17.89 8.04 0.10
N ILE A 472 17.66 9.35 0.15
CA ILE A 472 17.83 10.15 1.36
C ILE A 472 16.48 10.51 1.98
N LEU A 473 16.37 10.35 3.30
CA LEU A 473 15.17 10.69 4.06
C LEU A 473 15.42 11.96 4.88
N SER A 474 14.42 12.84 4.91
CA SER A 474 14.35 13.87 5.94
C SER A 474 13.85 13.28 7.26
N HIS A 475 14.00 14.03 8.35
CA HIS A 475 13.25 13.74 9.57
C HIS A 475 11.74 13.74 9.30
N PHE A 476 10.97 13.03 10.14
CA PHE A 476 9.53 12.87 9.97
C PHE A 476 8.70 14.05 10.47
N SER A 477 9.30 15.07 11.10
CA SER A 477 8.61 16.28 11.56
C SER A 477 9.54 17.48 11.44
N ASN A 478 8.97 18.67 11.34
CA ASN A 478 9.71 19.93 11.53
C ASN A 478 9.80 20.34 13.00
N ASP A 479 9.02 19.72 13.88
CA ASP A 479 8.87 20.14 15.27
C ASP A 479 9.55 19.16 16.22
N SER A 480 10.18 19.68 17.27
CA SER A 480 10.50 18.89 18.45
C SER A 480 9.29 18.78 19.38
N ASN A 481 9.43 18.00 20.44
CA ASN A 481 8.41 17.90 21.48
C ASN A 481 8.14 19.21 22.24
N THR A 482 9.03 20.19 22.14
CA THR A 482 8.98 21.44 22.90
C THR A 482 9.08 22.70 22.02
N THR A 483 9.45 22.59 20.74
CA THR A 483 9.75 23.75 19.89
C THR A 483 9.30 23.49 18.45
N THR A 484 8.39 24.33 17.97
CA THR A 484 7.97 24.34 16.56
C THR A 484 9.13 24.75 15.65
N GLY A 485 9.31 24.03 14.55
CA GLY A 485 10.35 24.29 13.56
C GLY A 485 11.75 23.89 13.99
N TYR A 486 11.94 23.26 15.15
CA TYR A 486 13.28 22.90 15.64
C TYR A 486 14.04 21.98 14.68
N TYR A 487 13.38 21.00 14.05
CA TYR A 487 14.01 20.09 13.08
C TYR A 487 13.94 20.61 11.64
N LYS A 488 13.31 21.77 11.39
CA LYS A 488 13.26 22.35 10.05
C LYS A 488 14.65 22.59 9.44
N PRO A 489 15.65 23.15 10.16
CA PRO A 489 16.97 23.40 9.59
C PRO A 489 17.65 22.13 9.07
N VAL A 490 17.54 21.01 9.77
CA VAL A 490 18.13 19.74 9.29
C VAL A 490 17.40 19.20 8.07
N ASN A 491 16.07 19.30 8.03
CA ASN A 491 15.28 18.95 6.84
C ASN A 491 15.65 19.81 5.63
N ASP A 492 15.89 21.11 5.83
CA ASP A 492 16.31 22.02 4.76
C ASP A 492 17.72 21.66 4.25
N VAL A 493 18.67 21.31 5.12
CA VAL A 493 20.01 20.89 4.67
C VAL A 493 19.97 19.55 3.92
N VAL A 494 19.13 18.59 4.36
CA VAL A 494 18.91 17.32 3.63
C VAL A 494 18.38 17.57 2.22
N LYS A 495 17.49 18.55 2.02
CA LYS A 495 17.03 18.97 0.69
C LYS A 495 18.19 19.42 -0.19
N VAL A 496 19.03 20.32 0.34
CA VAL A 496 20.20 20.84 -0.39
C VAL A 496 21.19 19.72 -0.75
N ILE A 497 21.38 18.73 0.12
CA ILE A 497 22.22 17.56 -0.18
C ILE A 497 21.61 16.74 -1.32
N ALA A 498 20.31 16.43 -1.24
CA ALA A 498 19.62 15.65 -2.25
C ALA A 498 19.68 16.30 -3.64
N ASP A 499 19.39 17.60 -3.71
CA ASP A 499 19.37 18.38 -4.95
C ASP A 499 20.77 18.48 -5.57
N LYS A 500 21.82 18.61 -4.75
CA LYS A 500 23.21 18.65 -5.23
C LYS A 500 23.63 17.36 -5.93
N TRP A 501 23.28 16.22 -5.35
CA TRP A 501 23.72 14.91 -5.85
C TRP A 501 22.76 14.30 -6.87
N ASP A 502 21.62 14.95 -7.11
CA ASP A 502 20.54 14.45 -7.97
C ASP A 502 20.14 13.01 -7.60
N ILE A 503 19.90 12.80 -6.31
CA ILE A 503 19.53 11.49 -5.74
C ILE A 503 18.06 11.42 -5.34
N GLU A 504 17.55 10.19 -5.24
CA GLU A 504 16.20 9.94 -4.77
C GLU A 504 16.01 10.46 -3.36
N ARG A 505 14.84 11.06 -3.11
CA ARG A 505 14.56 11.74 -1.85
C ARG A 505 13.15 11.52 -1.35
N LEU A 506 13.02 11.44 -0.03
CA LEU A 506 11.74 11.40 0.68
C LEU A 506 11.72 12.43 1.79
N TYR A 507 10.95 13.49 1.59
CA TYR A 507 10.70 14.49 2.61
C TYR A 507 9.57 14.01 3.53
N VAL A 508 9.91 13.11 4.44
CA VAL A 508 8.97 12.43 5.34
C VAL A 508 8.09 13.43 6.09
N HIS A 509 8.66 14.55 6.57
CA HIS A 509 7.92 15.61 7.27
C HIS A 509 6.76 16.22 6.46
N GLU A 510 6.85 16.25 5.13
CA GLU A 510 5.79 16.78 4.26
C GLU A 510 4.62 15.80 4.11
N LYS A 511 4.87 14.50 4.30
CA LYS A 511 3.90 13.42 4.12
C LYS A 511 3.28 12.95 5.43
N SER A 512 4.06 12.92 6.51
CA SER A 512 3.60 12.43 7.82
C SER A 512 2.65 13.42 8.50
N GLN A 513 2.90 14.72 8.32
CA GLN A 513 2.24 15.80 9.04
C GLN A 513 2.29 15.60 10.58
N PHE A 514 3.36 14.97 11.09
CA PHE A 514 3.54 14.85 12.54
C PHE A 514 3.88 16.22 13.15
N VAL A 515 3.16 16.56 14.21
CA VAL A 515 3.38 17.76 15.03
C VAL A 515 3.74 17.28 16.43
N ASN A 516 5.02 17.35 16.78
CA ASN A 516 5.52 16.85 18.06
C ASN A 516 5.32 17.85 19.21
N ASN A 517 5.16 19.14 18.92
CA ASN A 517 4.90 20.17 19.93
C ASN A 517 3.44 20.09 20.39
N GLY A 518 3.22 19.81 21.68
CA GLY A 518 1.91 19.66 22.33
C GLY A 518 0.98 20.88 22.33
N LEU A 519 1.16 21.86 21.44
CA LEU A 519 0.33 23.06 21.32
C LEU A 519 -0.83 22.97 20.31
N VAL A 520 -1.03 21.83 19.64
CA VAL A 520 -2.15 21.68 18.69
C VAL A 520 -2.94 20.42 19.00
N SER A 521 -3.93 20.58 19.88
CA SER A 521 -5.05 19.66 20.13
C SER A 521 -6.02 19.52 18.94
N VAL A 522 -5.60 19.88 17.72
CA VAL A 522 -6.48 20.04 16.54
C VAL A 522 -6.36 18.87 15.55
N PHE A 523 -5.41 17.96 15.71
CA PHE A 523 -5.33 16.74 14.91
C PHE A 523 -5.46 15.53 15.83
N GLY A 524 -6.52 14.73 15.60
CA GLY A 524 -7.08 13.75 16.54
C GLY A 524 -6.06 12.84 17.24
N ALA A 525 -6.47 12.34 18.41
CA ALA A 525 -5.75 11.36 19.22
C ALA A 525 -5.13 10.26 18.34
N GLY A 526 -3.80 10.28 18.14
CA GLY A 526 -3.10 9.31 17.28
C GLY A 526 -1.90 9.84 16.47
N LYS A 527 -1.58 11.15 16.52
CA LYS A 527 -0.40 11.73 15.85
C LYS A 527 0.68 12.28 16.78
N GLN A 528 0.70 11.84 18.04
CA GLN A 528 1.75 12.19 19.01
C GLN A 528 2.71 11.01 19.17
N ILE A 529 4.01 11.31 19.19
CA ILE A 529 5.03 10.33 19.54
C ILE A 529 5.18 10.31 21.07
N PRO A 530 4.99 9.17 21.75
CA PRO A 530 4.88 9.15 23.21
C PRO A 530 6.08 9.75 23.95
N ASP A 531 7.31 9.51 23.49
CA ASP A 531 8.51 10.11 24.08
C ASP A 531 8.96 11.41 23.39
N GLY A 532 8.19 11.85 22.38
CA GLY A 532 8.41 13.09 21.63
C GLY A 532 9.45 13.02 20.51
N ILE A 533 10.07 11.86 20.24
CA ILE A 533 11.12 11.72 19.22
C ILE A 533 11.17 10.35 18.53
N HIS A 534 10.88 9.25 19.22
CA HIS A 534 11.00 7.89 18.69
C HIS A 534 9.63 7.27 18.36
N PRO A 535 9.28 7.12 17.07
CA PRO A 535 8.05 6.43 16.66
C PRO A 535 7.92 5.01 17.25
N GLY A 536 9.05 4.31 17.45
CA GLY A 536 9.09 2.98 18.06
C GLY A 536 8.66 2.94 19.52
N SER A 537 8.50 4.08 20.20
CA SER A 537 7.96 4.15 21.57
C SER A 537 6.43 4.03 21.60
N ASP A 538 5.75 4.10 20.45
CA ASP A 538 4.31 3.92 20.32
C ASP A 538 3.92 2.45 20.42
N THR A 539 3.36 2.06 21.56
CA THR A 539 2.92 0.69 21.83
C THR A 539 1.75 0.24 20.94
N THR A 540 1.01 1.18 20.33
CA THR A 540 -0.05 0.89 19.36
C THR A 540 0.48 0.65 17.94
N LEU A 541 1.76 0.95 17.71
CA LEU A 541 2.44 0.96 16.41
C LEU A 541 1.84 1.96 15.40
N GLY A 542 0.98 2.88 15.81
CA GLY A 542 0.35 3.86 14.94
C GLY A 542 1.38 4.72 14.20
N ALA A 543 2.33 5.28 14.95
CA ALA A 543 3.40 6.10 14.37
C ALA A 543 4.30 5.31 13.41
N VAL A 544 4.69 4.09 13.81
CA VAL A 544 5.50 3.17 12.98
C VAL A 544 4.78 2.84 11.66
N LYS A 545 3.49 2.49 11.73
CA LYS A 545 2.68 2.13 10.55
C LYS A 545 2.47 3.30 9.59
N ILE A 546 2.33 4.52 10.10
CA ILE A 546 2.25 5.72 9.25
C ILE A 546 3.55 5.92 8.48
N LEU A 547 4.70 5.82 9.16
CA LEU A 547 6.01 5.98 8.51
C LEU A 547 6.30 4.84 7.54
N GLU A 548 6.01 3.60 7.93
CA GLU A 548 6.10 2.40 7.08
C GLU A 548 5.33 2.61 5.77
N LYS A 549 4.08 3.07 5.85
CA LYS A 549 3.27 3.35 4.65
C LYS A 549 3.92 4.40 3.75
N ILE A 550 4.35 5.53 4.32
CA ILE A 550 4.97 6.63 3.56
C ILE A 550 6.23 6.15 2.84
N VAL A 551 7.09 5.40 3.53
CA VAL A 551 8.33 4.87 2.99
C VAL A 551 8.06 3.80 1.93
N THR A 552 7.12 2.90 2.20
CA THR A 552 6.73 1.82 1.28
C THR A 552 6.29 2.40 -0.07
N GLU A 553 5.46 3.45 -0.07
CA GLU A 553 5.02 4.10 -1.30
C GLU A 553 6.18 4.76 -2.06
N LYS A 554 7.13 5.40 -1.36
CA LYS A 554 8.32 5.93 -2.02
C LYS A 554 9.19 4.82 -2.61
N MET A 555 9.44 3.76 -1.85
CA MET A 555 10.29 2.66 -2.31
C MET A 555 9.72 1.96 -3.55
N LYS A 556 8.39 1.87 -3.67
CA LYS A 556 7.74 1.41 -4.91
C LYS A 556 8.13 2.29 -6.10
N SER A 557 8.03 3.62 -5.98
CA SER A 557 8.40 4.55 -7.07
C SER A 557 9.89 4.60 -7.43
N VAL A 558 10.77 4.01 -6.61
CA VAL A 558 12.21 3.93 -6.89
C VAL A 558 12.56 2.67 -7.70
N TYR A 559 11.66 1.68 -7.72
CA TYR A 559 11.89 0.35 -8.30
C TYR A 559 10.86 -0.06 -9.36
N ILE A 560 9.76 0.66 -9.47
CA ILE A 560 8.84 0.70 -10.62
C ILE A 560 9.25 1.89 -11.46
#